data_AF-A0A536IVC5-F1
#
_entry.id   AF-A0A536IVC5-F1
#
_cell.length_a   1.000
_cell.length_b   1.000
_cell.length_c   1.000
_cell.angle_alpha   90.00
_cell.angle_beta   90.00
_cell.angle_gamma   90.00
#
_symmetry.space_group_name_H-M   'P 1'
#
loop_
_entity.id
_entity.type
_entity.pdbx_description
1 polymer ?
#
loop_
_entity_poly.entity_id
_entity_poly.type
_entity_poly.pdbx_seq_one_letter_code
_entity_poly.pdbx_strand_id
1 'polypeptide(L)'
;SYPFLQYYIAHGGVVAAALVLVVGLRQHPRLLSVVGVAGLTLAYAALVGVVDAATGANYMYLRSKPPSPTLLDVLGPWPWYILSATLIAVILFALLDAPFRLGRGGRLREGRAEALR
;
A
#
# COMPACT_ATOMS: atom_id res chain seq x y z
N SER A 1 -25.52 2.92 12.37
CA SER A 1 -25.44 1.51 12.83
C SER A 1 -24.01 1.19 13.27
N TYR A 2 -23.79 0.13 14.04
CA TYR A 2 -22.44 -0.29 14.44
C TYR A 2 -21.50 -0.54 13.24
N PRO A 3 -21.90 -1.29 12.18
CA PRO A 3 -21.02 -1.54 11.03
C PRO A 3 -20.60 -0.26 10.28
N PHE A 4 -21.50 0.73 10.22
CA PHE A 4 -21.18 2.04 9.64
C PHE A 4 -20.05 2.71 10.44
N LEU A 5 -20.21 2.86 11.75
CA LEU A 5 -19.19 3.51 12.58
C LEU A 5 -17.87 2.74 12.57
N GLN A 6 -17.92 1.42 12.68
CA GLN A 6 -16.73 0.56 12.59
C GLN A 6 -15.98 0.77 11.28
N TYR A 7 -16.68 0.78 10.14
CA TYR A 7 -16.06 0.99 8.83
C TYR A 7 -15.36 2.33 8.74
N TYR A 8 -16.06 3.44 9.05
CA TYR A 8 -15.50 4.78 8.91
C TYR A 8 -14.40 5.08 9.93
N ILE A 9 -14.50 4.56 11.16
CA ILE A 9 -13.45 4.72 12.17
C ILE A 9 -12.21 3.91 11.79
N ALA A 10 -12.36 2.66 11.35
CA ALA A 10 -11.21 1.84 10.98
C ALA A 10 -10.48 2.40 9.75
N HIS A 11 -11.23 2.74 8.69
CA HIS A 11 -10.64 3.23 7.44
C HIS A 11 -10.18 4.70 7.54
N GLY A 12 -10.98 5.56 8.15
CA GLY A 12 -10.61 6.96 8.37
C GLY A 12 -9.49 7.09 9.40
N GLY A 13 -9.52 6.26 10.45
CA GLY A 13 -8.54 6.27 11.53
C GLY A 13 -7.12 5.91 11.07
N VAL A 14 -6.97 4.90 10.21
CA VAL A 14 -5.63 4.55 9.68
C VAL A 14 -5.04 5.68 8.82
N VAL A 15 -5.88 6.36 8.02
CA VAL A 15 -5.44 7.52 7.22
C VAL A 15 -5.07 8.69 8.14
N ALA A 16 -5.91 9.00 9.13
CA ALA A 16 -5.64 10.05 10.12
C ALA A 16 -4.34 9.78 10.88
N ALA A 17 -4.10 8.55 11.32
CA ALA A 17 -2.87 8.16 12.00
C ALA A 17 -1.64 8.36 11.10
N ALA A 18 -1.71 7.96 9.82
CA ALA A 18 -0.63 8.20 8.86
C ALA A 18 -0.33 9.70 8.69
N LEU A 19 -1.37 10.55 8.61
CA LEU A 19 -1.21 12.00 8.51
C LEU A 19 -0.60 12.60 9.78
N VAL A 20 -1.01 12.16 10.97
CA VAL A 20 -0.42 12.60 12.24
C VAL A 20 1.07 12.25 12.29
N LEU A 21 1.45 11.04 11.90
CA LEU A 21 2.85 10.62 11.89
C LEU A 21 3.68 11.44 10.90
N VAL A 22 3.20 11.60 9.66
CA VAL A 22 3.96 12.24 8.57
C VAL A 22 3.98 13.76 8.68
N VAL A 23 2.83 14.39 8.96
CA VAL A 23 2.67 15.85 9.00
C VAL A 23 2.92 16.38 10.40
N GLY A 24 2.29 15.79 11.41
CA GLY A 24 2.38 16.24 12.80
C GLY A 24 3.72 15.92 13.45
N LEU A 25 4.14 14.65 13.37
CA LEU A 25 5.35 14.15 14.04
C LEU A 25 6.58 14.12 13.12
N ARG A 26 6.43 14.50 11.85
CA ARG A 26 7.48 14.53 10.82
C ARG A 26 8.23 13.20 10.68
N GLN A 27 7.56 12.08 10.96
CA GLN A 27 8.08 10.74 10.77
C GLN A 27 7.87 10.33 9.31
N HIS A 28 8.91 10.51 8.51
CA HIS A 28 8.87 10.21 7.08
C HIS A 28 9.20 8.74 6.78
N PRO A 29 8.67 8.19 5.67
CA PRO A 29 9.00 6.83 5.25
C PRO A 29 10.52 6.62 5.08
N ARG A 30 10.99 5.40 5.35
CA ARG A 30 12.40 4.99 5.18
C ARG A 30 12.74 4.72 3.71
N LEU A 31 14.03 4.71 3.36
CA LEU A 31 14.51 4.60 1.98
C LEU A 31 13.99 3.36 1.20
N LEU A 32 13.80 2.24 1.89
CA LEU A 32 13.31 0.97 1.32
C LEU A 32 11.89 0.61 1.78
N SER A 33 11.15 1.59 2.29
CA SER A 33 9.80 1.37 2.83
C SER A 33 8.85 0.79 1.78
N VAL A 34 8.86 1.30 0.54
CA VAL A 34 8.02 0.79 -0.55
C VAL A 34 8.28 -0.69 -0.83
N VAL A 35 9.56 -1.10 -0.90
CA VAL A 35 9.94 -2.50 -1.14
C VAL A 35 9.51 -3.37 0.04
N GLY A 36 9.75 -2.91 1.27
CA GLY A 36 9.37 -3.64 2.48
C GLY A 36 7.86 -3.85 2.60
N VAL A 37 7.06 -2.80 2.38
CA VAL A 37 5.58 -2.87 2.45
C VAL A 37 5.00 -3.67 1.29
N ALA A 38 5.55 -3.54 0.07
CA ALA A 38 5.14 -4.37 -1.06
C ALA A 38 5.42 -5.85 -0.80
N GLY A 39 6.62 -6.19 -0.32
CA GLY A 39 6.99 -7.56 0.05
C GLY A 39 6.11 -8.13 1.17
N LEU A 40 5.85 -7.34 2.22
CA LEU A 40 4.97 -7.75 3.32
C LEU A 40 3.53 -7.97 2.84
N THR A 41 3.01 -7.09 1.98
CA THR A 41 1.67 -7.23 1.39
C THR A 41 1.57 -8.49 0.53
N LEU A 42 2.60 -8.79 -0.27
CA LEU A 42 2.65 -10.01 -1.08
C LEU A 42 2.71 -11.27 -0.22
N ALA A 43 3.53 -11.27 0.84
CA ALA A 43 3.60 -12.37 1.80
C ALA A 43 2.26 -12.59 2.51
N TYR A 44 1.61 -11.50 2.93
CA TYR A 44 0.28 -11.55 3.52
C TYR A 44 -0.78 -12.07 2.53
N ALA A 45 -0.77 -11.59 1.28
CA ALA A 45 -1.67 -12.07 0.24
C ALA A 45 -1.46 -13.57 -0.05
N ALA A 46 -0.21 -14.06 -0.05
CA ALA A 46 0.07 -15.48 -0.20
C ALA A 46 -0.50 -16.30 0.96
N LEU A 47 -0.31 -15.84 2.21
CA LEU A 47 -0.91 -16.47 3.39
C LEU A 47 -2.44 -16.50 3.29
N VAL A 48 -3.05 -15.37 2.96
CA VAL A 48 -4.51 -15.26 2.77
C VAL A 48 -4.98 -16.17 1.64
N GLY A 49 -4.24 -16.27 0.54
CA GLY A 49 -4.53 -17.18 -0.57
C GLY A 49 -4.57 -18.65 -0.14
N VAL A 50 -3.67 -19.06 0.77
CA VAL A 50 -3.71 -20.41 1.37
C VAL A 50 -4.96 -20.59 2.24
N VAL A 51 -5.31 -19.58 3.05
CA VAL A 51 -6.53 -19.62 3.89
C VAL A 51 -7.80 -19.70 3.02
N ASP A 52 -7.88 -18.89 1.98
CA ASP A 52 -8.97 -18.89 1.00
C ASP A 52 -9.07 -20.25 0.29
N ALA A 53 -7.93 -20.84 -0.07
CA ALA A 53 -7.87 -22.17 -0.66
C ALA A 53 -8.43 -23.24 0.29
N ALA A 54 -8.04 -23.20 1.57
CA ALA A 54 -8.41 -24.19 2.58
C ALA A 54 -9.85 -24.06 3.09
N THR A 55 -10.38 -22.84 3.17
CA THR A 55 -11.71 -22.56 3.77
C THR A 55 -12.81 -22.33 2.74
N GLY A 56 -12.45 -22.12 1.46
CA GLY A 56 -13.39 -21.66 0.45
C GLY A 56 -13.75 -20.18 0.57
N ALA A 57 -13.09 -19.42 1.46
CA ALA A 57 -13.24 -17.97 1.58
C ALA A 57 -12.68 -17.23 0.35
N ASN A 58 -12.94 -15.92 0.30
CA ASN A 58 -12.47 -15.04 -0.77
C ASN A 58 -12.00 -13.69 -0.19
N TYR A 59 -11.10 -13.75 0.78
CA TYR A 59 -10.49 -12.56 1.36
C TYR A 59 -9.57 -11.88 0.35
N MET A 60 -9.46 -10.56 0.44
CA MET A 60 -8.74 -9.73 -0.54
C MET A 60 -9.19 -9.94 -2.01
N TYR A 61 -10.30 -10.66 -2.23
CA TYR A 61 -10.79 -11.06 -3.56
C TYR A 61 -9.74 -11.81 -4.39
N LEU A 62 -9.01 -12.76 -3.79
CA LEU A 62 -7.96 -13.53 -4.48
C LEU A 62 -8.50 -14.68 -5.34
N ARG A 63 -9.72 -15.17 -5.09
CA ARG A 63 -10.33 -16.27 -5.84
C ARG A 63 -11.27 -15.80 -6.95
N SER A 64 -12.03 -14.75 -6.69
CA SER A 64 -12.96 -14.16 -7.64
C SER A 64 -13.26 -12.70 -7.29
N LYS A 65 -13.73 -11.94 -8.29
CA LYS A 65 -14.16 -10.55 -8.10
C LYS A 65 -15.43 -10.48 -7.24
N PRO A 66 -15.67 -9.35 -6.55
CA PRO A 66 -16.93 -9.12 -5.84
C PRO A 66 -18.13 -9.22 -6.80
N PRO A 67 -19.32 -9.63 -6.31
CA PRO A 67 -20.52 -9.68 -7.13
C PRO A 67 -21.07 -8.28 -7.49
N SER A 68 -20.70 -7.25 -6.74
CA SER A 68 -21.02 -5.86 -7.04
C SER A 68 -20.00 -5.25 -8.02
N PRO A 69 -20.40 -4.31 -8.90
CA PRO A 69 -19.47 -3.62 -9.79
C PRO A 69 -18.33 -2.93 -9.04
N THR A 70 -17.09 -3.15 -9.48
CA THR A 70 -15.89 -2.53 -8.90
C THR A 70 -14.84 -2.20 -9.96
N LEU A 71 -13.80 -1.45 -9.59
CA LEU A 71 -12.64 -1.22 -10.46
C LEU A 71 -11.91 -2.51 -10.85
N LEU A 72 -12.06 -3.62 -10.12
CA LEU A 72 -11.46 -4.89 -10.50
C LEU A 72 -12.03 -5.43 -11.82
N ASP A 73 -13.22 -5.00 -12.21
CA ASP A 73 -13.90 -5.49 -13.43
C ASP A 73 -13.14 -5.09 -14.70
N VAL A 74 -12.46 -3.94 -14.69
CA VAL A 74 -11.68 -3.43 -15.82
C VAL A 74 -10.22 -3.92 -15.84
N LEU A 75 -9.78 -4.69 -14.84
CA LEU A 75 -8.38 -5.11 -14.70
C LEU A 75 -8.06 -6.48 -15.35
N GLY A 76 -8.99 -7.03 -16.12
CA GLY A 76 -8.85 -8.32 -16.82
C GLY A 76 -9.45 -9.51 -16.06
N PRO A 77 -9.45 -10.72 -16.65
CA PRO A 77 -9.99 -11.91 -15.99
C PRO A 77 -9.07 -12.41 -14.86
N TRP A 78 -9.58 -13.32 -14.04
CA TRP A 78 -8.73 -14.02 -13.06
C TRP A 78 -7.70 -14.90 -13.79
N PRO A 79 -6.43 -14.96 -13.36
CA PRO A 79 -5.82 -14.27 -12.21
C PRO A 79 -5.18 -12.90 -12.56
N TRP A 80 -5.26 -12.45 -13.81
CA TRP A 80 -4.57 -11.25 -14.30
C TRP A 80 -4.93 -9.96 -13.54
N TYR A 81 -6.18 -9.80 -13.10
CA TYR A 81 -6.54 -8.62 -12.31
C TYR A 81 -5.77 -8.52 -10.99
N ILE A 82 -5.32 -9.64 -10.42
CA ILE A 82 -4.54 -9.65 -9.18
C ILE A 82 -3.16 -9.06 -9.45
N LEU A 83 -2.54 -9.42 -10.58
CA LEU A 83 -1.25 -8.86 -11.02
C LEU A 83 -1.39 -7.37 -11.34
N SER A 84 -2.43 -6.99 -12.08
CA SER A 84 -2.73 -5.57 -12.38
C SER A 84 -2.97 -4.77 -11.10
N ALA A 85 -3.77 -5.28 -10.16
CA ALA A 85 -4.04 -4.64 -8.87
C ALA A 85 -2.77 -4.52 -8.02
N THR A 86 -1.91 -5.54 -8.02
CA THR A 86 -0.60 -5.52 -7.35
C THR A 86 0.29 -4.42 -7.92
N LEU A 87 0.38 -4.32 -9.24
CA LEU A 87 1.16 -3.27 -9.89
C LEU A 87 0.63 -1.87 -9.53
N ILE A 88 -0.69 -1.68 -9.57
CA ILE A 88 -1.33 -0.42 -9.17
C ILE A 88 -0.99 -0.10 -7.72
N ALA A 89 -1.08 -1.07 -6.80
CA ALA A 89 -0.73 -0.85 -5.39
C ALA A 89 0.74 -0.42 -5.21
N VAL A 90 1.68 -1.05 -5.92
CA VAL A 90 3.10 -0.68 -5.88
C VAL A 90 3.32 0.74 -6.43
N ILE A 91 2.64 1.10 -7.52
CA ILE A 91 2.68 2.47 -8.07
C ILE A 91 2.17 3.47 -7.04
N LEU A 92 1.04 3.20 -6.38
CA LEU A 92 0.50 4.08 -5.35
C LEU A 92 1.45 4.23 -4.16
N PHE A 93 2.09 3.16 -3.69
CA PHE A 93 3.12 3.25 -2.65
C PHE A 93 4.30 4.11 -3.09
N ALA A 94 4.77 3.96 -4.33
CA ALA A 94 5.85 4.77 -4.87
C ALA A 94 5.47 6.25 -4.99
N LEU A 95 4.23 6.55 -5.40
CA LEU A 95 3.71 7.92 -5.46
C LEU A 95 3.63 8.57 -4.07
N LEU A 96 3.18 7.81 -3.06
CA LEU A 96 3.14 8.30 -1.68
C LEU A 96 4.53 8.55 -1.08
N ASP A 97 5.54 7.75 -1.44
CA ASP A 97 6.93 7.96 -0.97
C ASP A 97 7.72 9.00 -1.80
N ALA A 98 7.27 9.32 -3.02
CA ALA A 98 7.94 10.21 -3.97
C ALA A 98 8.46 11.53 -3.35
N PRO A 99 7.64 12.36 -2.65
CA PRO A 99 8.12 13.63 -2.11
C PRO A 99 9.27 13.45 -1.10
N PHE A 100 9.27 12.36 -0.33
CA PHE A 100 10.30 12.09 0.69
C PHE A 100 11.60 11.56 0.07
N ARG A 101 11.51 10.74 -0.98
CA ARG A 101 12.68 10.27 -1.74
C ARG A 101 13.40 11.44 -2.41
N LEU A 102 12.65 12.33 -3.07
CA LEU A 102 13.20 13.51 -3.73
C LEU A 102 13.91 14.45 -2.73
N GLY A 103 13.27 14.71 -1.58
CA GLY A 103 13.88 15.52 -0.51
C GLY A 103 15.12 14.90 0.13
N ARG A 104 15.24 13.56 0.17
CA ARG A 104 16.46 12.86 0.64
C ARG A 104 17.61 13.01 -0.36
N GLY A 105 17.33 12.90 -1.66
CA GLY A 105 18.34 13.03 -2.72
C GLY A 105 18.99 14.41 -2.77
N GLY A 106 18.24 15.48 -2.50
CA GLY A 106 18.76 16.85 -2.42
C GLY A 106 19.79 17.01 -1.29
N ARG A 107 19.42 16.58 -0.07
CA ARG A 107 20.29 16.69 1.13
C ARG A 107 21.60 15.92 1.01
N LEU A 108 21.58 14.74 0.38
CA LEU A 108 22.80 13.94 0.17
C LEU A 108 23.77 14.60 -0.82
N ARG A 109 23.24 15.29 -1.84
CA ARG A 109 24.06 16.01 -2.83
C ARG A 109 24.74 17.23 -2.21
N GLU A 110 24.03 17.96 -1.37
CA GLU A 110 24.52 19.15 -0.67
C GLU A 110 25.65 18.81 0.30
N GLY A 111 25.46 17.81 1.18
CA GLY A 111 26.51 17.39 2.12
C GLY A 111 27.76 16.83 1.45
N ARG A 112 27.64 16.21 0.27
CA ARG A 112 28.79 15.76 -0.53
C ARG A 112 29.54 16.94 -1.17
N ALA A 113 28.85 18.02 -1.54
CA ALA A 113 29.48 19.23 -2.08
C ALA A 113 30.25 20.02 -1.00
N GLU A 114 29.74 20.04 0.23
CA GLU A 114 30.44 20.62 1.39
C GLU A 114 31.69 19.83 1.77
N ALA A 115 31.64 18.49 1.78
CA ALA A 115 32.78 17.65 2.13
C ALA A 115 33.96 17.70 1.14
N LEU A 116 33.75 18.28 -0.06
CA LEU A 116 34.78 18.42 -1.10
C LEU A 116 35.40 19.84 -1.17
N ARG A 117 34.95 20.76 -0.31
CA ARG A 117 35.53 22.10 -0.14
C ARG A 117 36.51 22.11 1.02
#